data_AF-A0A5B9WG98-F1
#
_entry.id   AF-A0A5B9WG98-F1
#
_cell.length_a   1.000
_cell.length_b   1.000
_cell.length_c   1.000
_cell.angle_alpha   90.00
_cell.angle_beta   90.00
_cell.angle_gamma   90.00
#
_symmetry.space_group_name_H-M   'P 1'
#
loop_
_entity.id
_entity.type
_entity.pdbx_description
1 polymer ?
#
loop_
_entity_poly.entity_id
_entity_poly.type
_entity_poly.pdbx_seq_one_letter_code
_entity_poly.pdbx_strand_id
1 'polypeptide(L)'
;MQEEDFKAIIYRVNTDKVQKGGQGVIDHVTDHVSKSVLILEKELSRDEMMTTLRLRHAPTFRENYPHPALNAGIIEMTIPDKPKSVKQKYRLTAKGKTIQQQLRSNR
;
A
#
# COMPACT_ATOMS: atom_id res chain seq x y z
N MET A 1 14.65 27.60 0.74
CA MET A 1 14.38 27.24 -0.66
C MET A 1 15.03 25.87 -0.84
N GLN A 2 14.37 24.81 -0.35
CA GLN A 2 13.45 23.94 -1.10
C GLN A 2 14.04 23.46 -2.42
N GLU A 3 14.73 22.32 -2.38
CA GLU A 3 14.93 21.38 -3.49
C GLU A 3 14.82 19.98 -2.84
N GLU A 4 13.64 19.36 -2.88
CA GLU A 4 13.22 18.43 -3.95
C GLU A 4 14.07 17.15 -3.99
N ASP A 5 14.06 16.34 -2.91
CA ASP A 5 14.52 14.93 -2.97
C ASP A 5 13.31 14.00 -2.78
N PHE A 6 12.32 14.15 -3.66
CA PHE A 6 11.32 13.11 -3.90
C PHE A 6 12.01 11.94 -4.61
N LYS A 7 12.75 11.11 -3.86
CA LYS A 7 13.22 9.82 -4.33
C LYS A 7 12.03 8.89 -4.53
N ALA A 8 11.43 9.00 -5.72
CA ALA A 8 10.58 7.99 -6.30
C ALA A 8 11.41 6.72 -6.49
N ILE A 9 11.45 5.88 -5.45
CA ILE A 9 12.00 4.52 -5.53
C ILE A 9 11.06 3.73 -6.42
N ILE A 10 11.39 3.67 -7.71
CA ILE A 10 10.79 2.75 -8.67
C ILE A 10 10.94 1.34 -8.10
N TYR A 11 9.84 0.81 -7.56
CA TYR A 11 9.78 -0.58 -7.12
C TYR A 11 9.96 -1.44 -8.37
N ARG A 12 11.10 -2.14 -8.46
CA ARG A 12 11.39 -3.07 -9.57
C ARG A 12 10.32 -4.16 -9.58
N VAL A 13 9.34 -4.00 -10.47
CA VAL A 13 8.36 -5.02 -10.83
C VAL A 13 9.10 -6.17 -11.51
N ASN A 14 9.14 -7.33 -10.86
CA ASN A 14 9.37 -8.60 -11.54
C ASN A 14 7.99 -9.21 -11.77
N THR A 15 7.39 -8.89 -12.92
CA THR A 15 6.18 -9.55 -13.41
C THR A 15 6.58 -10.89 -14.00
N ASP A 16 6.62 -11.90 -13.15
CA ASP A 16 6.50 -13.29 -13.56
C ASP A 16 5.70 -14.03 -12.50
N LYS A 17 4.37 -13.95 -12.62
CA LYS A 17 3.43 -15.07 -12.49
C LYS A 17 1.99 -14.59 -12.40
N VAL A 18 1.31 -14.71 -13.54
CA VAL A 18 -0.14 -14.81 -13.65
C VAL A 18 -0.62 -15.97 -12.78
N GLN A 19 -1.31 -15.70 -11.67
CA GLN A 19 -2.19 -16.67 -11.03
C GLN A 19 -3.62 -16.37 -11.44
N LYS A 20 -4.12 -17.19 -12.37
CA LYS A 20 -5.51 -17.25 -12.81
C LYS A 20 -6.40 -17.69 -11.63
N GLY A 21 -7.39 -16.87 -11.32
CA GLY A 21 -8.55 -17.17 -10.49
C GLY A 21 -9.64 -16.16 -10.86
N GLY A 22 -10.82 -16.65 -11.26
CA GLY A 22 -11.80 -15.93 -12.07
C GLY A 22 -12.52 -14.74 -11.43
N GLN A 23 -13.14 -13.97 -12.33
CA GLN A 23 -14.21 -12.97 -12.14
C GLN A 23 -13.81 -11.63 -11.47
N GLY A 24 -13.75 -10.57 -12.29
CA GLY A 24 -13.92 -9.17 -11.84
C GLY A 24 -12.66 -8.41 -11.41
N VAL A 25 -11.64 -8.32 -12.27
CA VAL A 25 -10.32 -7.73 -11.91
C VAL A 25 -10.20 -6.21 -12.05
N ILE A 26 -11.19 -5.52 -12.64
CA ILE A 26 -11.07 -4.08 -12.95
C ILE A 26 -11.64 -3.14 -11.87
N ASP A 27 -12.56 -3.60 -11.02
CA ASP A 27 -13.19 -2.76 -9.98
C ASP A 27 -12.44 -2.81 -8.63
N HIS A 28 -11.69 -3.88 -8.38
CA HIS A 28 -11.09 -4.14 -7.07
C HIS A 28 -9.88 -3.25 -6.75
N VAL A 29 -9.26 -2.60 -7.76
CA VAL A 29 -8.06 -1.77 -7.55
C VAL A 29 -8.37 -0.56 -6.66
N THR A 30 -9.57 0.03 -6.79
CA THR A 30 -10.02 1.15 -5.94
C THR A 30 -10.34 0.70 -4.51
N ASP A 31 -10.97 -0.47 -4.37
CA ASP A 31 -11.33 -1.05 -3.07
C ASP A 31 -10.09 -1.47 -2.26
N HIS A 32 -9.10 -2.11 -2.89
CA HIS A 32 -7.87 -2.53 -2.23
C HIS A 32 -7.05 -1.37 -1.67
N VAL A 33 -6.92 -0.27 -2.42
CA VAL A 33 -6.24 0.94 -1.96
C VAL A 33 -6.98 1.54 -0.76
N SER A 34 -8.30 1.68 -0.88
CA SER A 34 -9.14 2.22 0.20
C SER A 34 -9.04 1.40 1.47
N LYS A 35 -9.09 0.07 1.37
CA LYS A 35 -8.88 -0.85 2.50
C LYS A 35 -7.49 -0.69 3.13
N SER A 36 -6.45 -0.58 2.31
CA SER A 36 -5.07 -0.35 2.79
C SER A 36 -4.94 0.93 3.61
N VAL A 37 -5.60 2.00 3.15
CA VAL A 37 -5.61 3.29 3.82
C VAL A 37 -6.39 3.23 5.12
N LEU A 38 -7.54 2.55 5.12
CA LEU A 38 -8.41 2.45 6.29
C LEU A 38 -7.77 1.67 7.44
N ILE A 39 -7.01 0.62 7.17
CA ILE A 39 -6.33 -0.17 8.22
C ILE A 39 -5.09 0.53 8.78
N LEU A 40 -4.49 1.46 8.04
CA LEU A 40 -3.26 2.17 8.42
C LEU A 40 -3.54 3.35 9.37
N GLU A 41 -4.19 3.09 10.51
CA GLU A 41 -4.29 4.08 11.60
C GLU A 41 -2.96 4.29 12.32
N LYS A 42 -2.13 3.24 12.34
CA LYS A 42 -0.78 3.20 12.91
C LYS A 42 0.19 2.62 11.90
N GLU A 43 1.48 2.66 12.21
CA GLU A 43 2.50 2.03 11.39
C GLU A 43 2.36 0.50 11.46
N LEU A 44 2.00 -0.12 10.34
CA LEU A 44 1.81 -1.56 10.24
C LEU A 44 2.88 -2.20 9.37
N SER A 45 3.32 -3.39 9.76
CA SER A 45 4.14 -4.23 8.90
C SER A 45 3.28 -4.86 7.81
N ARG A 46 3.91 -5.45 6.80
CA ARG A 46 3.21 -6.26 5.79
C ARG A 46 2.33 -7.32 6.45
N ASP A 47 2.87 -8.03 7.44
CA ASP A 47 2.22 -9.17 8.07
C ASP A 47 0.97 -8.73 8.85
N GLU A 48 1.08 -7.63 9.58
CA GLU A 48 -0.03 -7.01 10.29
C GLU A 48 -1.15 -6.56 9.33
N MET A 49 -0.78 -5.94 8.21
CA MET A 49 -1.74 -5.53 7.19
C MET A 49 -2.45 -6.74 6.57
N MET A 50 -1.71 -7.79 6.21
CA MET A 50 -2.27 -9.02 5.65
C MET A 50 -3.18 -9.72 6.65
N THR A 51 -2.79 -9.80 7.93
CA THR A 51 -3.58 -10.38 9.01
C THR A 51 -4.88 -9.59 9.20
N THR A 52 -4.80 -8.26 9.24
CA THR A 52 -5.97 -7.38 9.38
C THR A 52 -6.95 -7.54 8.21
N LEU A 53 -6.43 -7.66 6.99
CA LEU A 53 -7.22 -7.85 5.77
C LEU A 53 -7.61 -9.31 5.52
N ARG A 54 -7.19 -10.24 6.40
CA ARG A 54 -7.37 -11.70 6.28
C ARG A 54 -6.87 -12.26 4.95
N LEU A 55 -5.78 -11.71 4.43
CA LEU A 55 -5.15 -12.11 3.18
C LEU A 55 -4.07 -13.16 3.42
N ARG A 56 -4.03 -14.18 2.56
CA ARG A 56 -3.03 -15.27 2.62
C ARG A 56 -1.96 -15.16 1.54
N HIS A 57 -2.26 -14.49 0.42
CA HIS A 57 -1.37 -14.42 -0.74
C HIS A 57 -0.50 -13.16 -0.72
N ALA A 58 0.74 -13.28 -0.24
CA ALA A 58 1.68 -12.17 -0.11
C ALA A 58 2.06 -11.48 -1.45
N PRO A 59 2.20 -12.16 -2.60
CA PRO A 59 2.50 -11.51 -3.88
C PRO A 59 1.36 -10.57 -4.30
N THR A 60 0.14 -11.10 -4.37
CA THR A 60 -1.09 -10.37 -4.69
C THR A 60 -1.31 -9.20 -3.73
N PHE A 61 -1.04 -9.39 -2.44
CA PHE A 61 -1.10 -8.30 -1.48
C PHE A 61 -0.18 -7.15 -1.89
N ARG A 62 1.11 -7.41 -2.14
CA ARG A 62 2.07 -6.35 -2.50
C ARG A 62 1.61 -5.56 -3.72
N GLU A 63 1.20 -6.25 -4.78
CA GLU A 63 0.86 -5.64 -6.07
C GLU A 63 -0.42 -4.83 -6.04
N ASN A 64 -1.42 -5.27 -5.26
CA ASN A 64 -2.76 -4.67 -5.30
C ASN A 64 -3.05 -3.72 -4.13
N TYR A 65 -2.30 -3.80 -3.03
CA TYR A 65 -2.58 -3.03 -1.80
C TYR A 65 -1.57 -1.90 -1.58
N PRO A 66 -0.35 -2.14 -1.04
CA PRO A 66 0.57 -1.05 -0.76
C PRO A 66 1.17 -0.46 -2.02
N HIS A 67 1.39 -1.22 -3.11
CA HIS A 67 2.04 -0.70 -4.31
C HIS A 67 1.27 0.43 -5.01
N PRO A 68 -0.02 0.31 -5.33
CA PRO A 68 -0.79 1.42 -5.89
C PRO A 68 -0.89 2.61 -4.92
N ALA A 69 -1.00 2.35 -3.61
CA ALA A 69 -1.05 3.41 -2.59
C ALA A 69 0.30 4.15 -2.44
N LEU A 70 1.43 3.45 -2.57
CA LEU A 70 2.78 4.02 -2.60
C LEU A 70 2.96 4.88 -3.86
N ASN A 71 2.56 4.35 -5.02
CA ASN A 71 2.66 5.06 -6.30
C ASN A 71 1.80 6.33 -6.32
N ALA A 72 0.64 6.30 -5.66
CA ALA A 72 -0.23 7.46 -5.51
C ALA A 72 0.22 8.46 -4.42
N GLY A 73 1.30 8.16 -3.69
CA GLY A 73 1.82 8.99 -2.59
C GLY A 73 0.90 9.06 -1.37
N ILE A 74 0.03 8.06 -1.20
CA ILE A 74 -0.97 7.97 -0.12
C ILE A 74 -0.34 7.34 1.12
N ILE A 75 0.51 6.34 0.92
CA ILE A 75 1.29 5.71 1.98
C ILE A 75 2.78 5.80 1.64
N GLU A 76 3.62 5.61 2.64
CA GLU A 76 5.07 5.59 2.51
C GLU A 76 5.69 4.52 3.41
N MET A 77 6.94 4.17 3.14
CA MET A 77 7.72 3.23 3.94
C MET A 77 8.49 3.96 5.05
N THR A 78 8.57 3.36 6.24
CA THR A 78 9.28 3.97 7.38
C THR A 78 10.80 3.92 7.24
N ILE A 79 11.34 2.91 6.56
CA ILE A 79 12.78 2.71 6.35
C ILE A 79 13.05 2.59 4.84
N PRO A 80 13.09 3.71 4.10
CA PRO A 80 13.33 3.68 2.66
C PRO A 80 14.73 3.19 2.28
N ASP A 81 15.74 3.42 3.15
CA ASP A 81 17.13 2.98 2.95
C ASP A 81 17.28 1.44 2.91
N LYS A 82 16.41 0.73 3.66
CA LYS A 82 16.46 -0.74 3.79
C LYS A 82 15.10 -1.35 3.48
N PRO A 83 14.69 -1.41 2.19
CA PRO A 83 13.37 -1.88 1.79
C PRO A 83 13.12 -3.37 2.11
N LYS A 84 14.19 -4.15 2.30
CA LYS A 84 14.14 -5.56 2.72
C LYS A 84 14.24 -5.75 4.24
N SER A 85 14.26 -4.68 5.02
CA SER A 85 14.34 -4.76 6.47
C SER A 85 13.11 -5.47 7.04
N VAL A 86 13.33 -6.38 7.99
CA VAL A 86 12.25 -7.02 8.76
C VAL A 86 11.47 -6.02 9.62
N LYS A 87 12.08 -4.87 9.92
CA LYS A 87 11.45 -3.77 10.67
C LYS A 87 10.70 -2.79 9.76
N GLN A 88 10.61 -3.07 8.46
CA GLN A 88 9.92 -2.20 7.52
C GLN A 88 8.43 -2.13 7.84
N LYS A 89 7.89 -0.92 7.91
CA LYS A 89 6.47 -0.65 8.10
C LYS A 89 5.97 0.33 7.05
N TYR A 90 4.66 0.38 6.89
CA TYR A 90 3.96 1.36 6.10
C TYR A 90 3.27 2.36 7.02
N ARG A 91 3.25 3.63 6.61
CA ARG A 91 2.54 4.71 7.30
C ARG A 91 1.76 5.55 6.30
N LEU A 92 0.70 6.21 6.76
CA LEU A 92 -0.02 7.19 5.95
C LEU A 92 0.79 8.48 5.81
N THR A 93 0.81 9.02 4.59
CA THR A 93 1.32 10.37 4.32
C THR A 93 0.26 11.41 4.71
N ALA A 94 0.59 12.70 4.63
CA ALA A 94 -0.40 13.77 4.81
C ALA A 94 -1.60 13.60 3.86
N LYS A 95 -1.34 13.28 2.58
CA LYS A 95 -2.37 12.99 1.57
C LYS A 95 -3.21 11.78 1.96
N GLY A 96 -2.56 10.71 2.45
CA GLY A 96 -3.26 9.50 2.89
C GLY A 96 -4.20 9.74 4.07
N LYS A 97 -3.83 10.59 5.02
CA LYS A 97 -4.71 10.95 6.15
C LYS A 97 -5.96 11.71 5.69
N THR A 98 -5.83 12.62 4.72
CA THR A 98 -6.98 13.32 4.14
C THR A 98 -7.93 12.33 3.46
N ILE A 99 -7.38 11.42 2.65
CA ILE A 99 -8.18 10.38 1.98
C ILE A 99 -8.84 9.46 3.00
N GLN A 100 -8.13 9.05 4.05
CA GLN A 100 -8.70 8.21 5.12
C GLN A 100 -9.89 8.89 5.80
N GLN A 101 -9.79 10.19 6.08
CA GLN A 101 -10.90 10.96 6.67
C GLN A 101 -12.08 11.06 5.71
N GLN A 102 -11.83 11.30 4.42
CA GLN A 102 -12.89 11.31 3.39
C GLN A 102 -13.60 9.95 3.30
N LEU A 103 -12.84 8.85 3.29
CA LEU A 103 -13.39 7.49 3.26
C LEU A 103 -14.20 7.16 4.52
N ARG A 104 -13.83 7.70 5.68
CA ARG A 104 -14.59 7.55 6.94
C ARG A 104 -15.87 8.39 6.97
N SER A 105 -15.83 9.58 6.39
CA SER A 105 -16.98 10.48 6.34
C SER A 105 -18.04 10.06 5.31
N ASN A 106 -17.66 9.27 4.32
CA ASN A 106 -18.53 8.82 3.23
C ASN A 106 -19.10 7.40 3.46
N ARG A 107 -19.17 6.96 4.71
CA ARG A 107 -19.60 5.61 5.12
C ARG A 107 -20.74 5.70 6.12
#